data_AF-A0A7R9AH98-F1
#
_entry.id   AF-A0A7R9AH98-F1
#
_cell.length_a   1.000
_cell.length_b   1.000
_cell.length_c   1.000
_cell.angle_alpha   90.00
_cell.angle_beta   90.00
_cell.angle_gamma   90.00
#
_symmetry.space_group_name_H-M   'P 1'
#
loop_
_entity.id
_entity.type
_entity.pdbx_description
1 polymer ?
#
loop_
_entity_poly.entity_id
_entity_poly.type
_entity_poly.pdbx_seq_one_letter_code
_entity_poly.pdbx_strand_id
1 'polypeptide(L)'
;VKHAVLTSVNRDELKDRGAEIWYQTVVKIKESSPQTTIETLIPDVKANWDALERMISAGQEVVSHNMETVESLYRKKFDLAKDLKKNFPQQLLDETKVTFGIPDAYDQGGRYLRYKSGQVDR
;
A
#
# COMPACT_ATOMS: atom_id res chain seq x y z
N VAL A 1 -17.24 -14.53 0.64
CA VAL A 1 -15.78 -14.60 0.94
C VAL A 1 -15.54 -13.85 2.23
N LYS A 2 -14.76 -14.38 3.19
CA LYS A 2 -14.50 -13.68 4.47
C LYS A 2 -13.37 -12.65 4.39
N HIS A 3 -12.37 -12.95 3.55
CA HIS A 3 -11.21 -12.10 3.32
C HIS A 3 -10.78 -12.21 1.86
N ALA A 4 -10.51 -11.08 1.22
CA ALA A 4 -10.08 -11.00 -0.17
C ALA A 4 -8.74 -10.25 -0.26
N VAL A 5 -7.82 -10.78 -1.08
CA VAL A 5 -6.56 -10.11 -1.41
C VAL A 5 -6.66 -9.58 -2.83
N LEU A 6 -6.40 -8.28 -3.03
CA LEU A 6 -6.41 -7.62 -4.32
C LEU A 6 -4.99 -7.23 -4.74
N THR A 7 -4.64 -7.52 -5.97
CA THR A 7 -3.37 -7.13 -6.59
C THR A 7 -3.59 -6.78 -8.07
N SER A 8 -2.67 -6.04 -8.67
CA SER A 8 -2.68 -5.77 -10.10
C SER A 8 -1.28 -5.74 -10.69
N VAL A 9 -1.20 -5.82 -12.01
CA VAL A 9 0.00 -5.42 -12.75
C VAL A 9 0.20 -3.90 -12.68
N ASN A 10 1.43 -3.44 -12.84
CA ASN A 10 1.73 -2.01 -12.93
C ASN A 10 1.09 -1.43 -14.21
N ARG A 11 0.44 -0.28 -14.09
CA ARG A 11 -0.16 0.46 -15.21
C ARG A 11 0.59 1.76 -15.48
N ASP A 12 1.91 1.66 -15.64
CA ASP A 12 2.82 2.78 -15.86
C ASP A 12 2.44 3.68 -17.03
N GLU A 13 1.71 3.14 -18.00
CA GLU A 13 1.22 3.85 -19.18
C GLU A 13 0.01 4.75 -18.90
N LEU A 14 -0.68 4.56 -17.77
CA LEU A 14 -1.81 5.40 -17.36
C LEU A 14 -1.33 6.60 -16.54
N LYS A 15 -1.97 7.75 -16.75
CA LYS A 15 -1.66 8.99 -16.02
C LYS A 15 -1.85 8.84 -14.50
N ASP A 16 -2.89 8.13 -14.08
CA ASP A 16 -3.22 7.83 -12.69
C ASP A 16 -2.62 6.50 -12.21
N ARG A 17 -1.87 5.80 -13.08
CA ARG A 17 -1.27 4.49 -12.80
C ARG A 17 -2.28 3.42 -12.39
N GLY A 18 -3.56 3.58 -12.76
CA GLY A 18 -4.66 2.68 -12.41
C GLY A 18 -5.29 2.93 -11.03
N ALA A 19 -4.97 4.04 -10.37
CA ALA A 19 -5.49 4.37 -9.05
C ALA A 19 -7.02 4.48 -8.99
N GLU A 20 -7.67 5.02 -10.02
CA GLU A 20 -9.13 5.13 -10.01
C GLU A 20 -9.81 3.77 -10.09
N ILE A 21 -9.33 2.89 -10.97
CA ILE A 21 -9.86 1.52 -11.10
C ILE A 21 -9.68 0.77 -9.79
N TRP A 22 -8.54 0.96 -9.13
CA TRP A 22 -8.27 0.38 -7.81
C TRP A 22 -9.32 0.80 -6.80
N TYR A 23 -9.52 2.12 -6.64
CA TYR A 23 -10.47 2.69 -5.71
C TYR A 23 -11.88 2.15 -5.95
N GLN A 24 -12.35 2.22 -7.21
CA GLN A 24 -13.69 1.78 -7.58
C GLN A 24 -13.90 0.28 -7.33
N THR A 25 -12.85 -0.53 -7.51
CA THR A 25 -12.92 -1.97 -7.23
C THR A 25 -13.15 -2.23 -5.75
N VAL A 26 -12.38 -1.60 -4.87
CA VAL A 26 -12.52 -1.76 -3.42
C VAL A 26 -13.89 -1.27 -2.94
N VAL A 27 -14.33 -0.09 -3.41
CA VAL A 27 -15.65 0.46 -3.06
C VAL A 27 -16.76 -0.50 -3.47
N LYS A 28 -16.76 -1.01 -4.70
CA LYS A 28 -17.77 -1.96 -5.18
C LYS A 28 -17.76 -3.28 -4.42
N ILE A 29 -16.59 -3.76 -4.00
CA ILE A 29 -16.50 -4.97 -3.16
C ILE A 29 -17.15 -4.71 -1.80
N LYS A 30 -16.91 -3.53 -1.20
CA LYS A 30 -17.53 -3.16 0.08
C LYS A 30 -19.05 -2.98 -0.03
N GLU A 31 -19.53 -2.40 -1.13
CA GLU A 31 -20.97 -2.28 -1.38
C GLU A 31 -21.64 -3.64 -1.57
N SER A 32 -21.02 -4.53 -2.36
CA SER A 32 -21.59 -5.84 -2.68
C SER A 32 -21.40 -6.90 -1.58
N SER A 33 -20.36 -6.76 -0.77
CA SER A 33 -19.98 -7.71 0.29
C SER A 33 -19.39 -6.97 1.49
N PRO A 34 -20.21 -6.23 2.26
CA PRO A 34 -19.75 -5.32 3.32
C PRO A 34 -19.05 -6.03 4.50
N GLN A 35 -19.23 -7.35 4.63
CA GLN A 35 -18.56 -8.14 5.65
C GLN A 35 -17.21 -8.71 5.19
N THR A 36 -16.85 -8.55 3.92
CA THR A 36 -15.57 -9.01 3.40
C THR A 36 -14.49 -8.01 3.77
N THR A 37 -13.48 -8.50 4.50
CA THR A 37 -12.25 -7.74 4.71
C THR A 37 -11.37 -7.80 3.47
N ILE A 38 -10.65 -6.72 3.20
CA ILE A 38 -9.87 -6.50 2.00
C ILE A 38 -8.44 -6.17 2.41
N GLU A 39 -7.50 -6.97 1.90
CA GLU A 39 -6.09 -6.63 1.85
C GLU A 39 -5.69 -6.28 0.42
N THR A 40 -4.92 -5.21 0.26
CA THR A 40 -4.49 -4.73 -1.05
C THR A 40 -2.99 -4.74 -1.15
N LEU A 41 -2.45 -5.41 -2.16
CA LEU A 41 -1.05 -5.35 -2.55
C LEU A 41 -0.89 -4.34 -3.69
N ILE A 42 -0.63 -3.08 -3.34
CA ILE A 42 -0.61 -1.99 -4.32
C ILE A 42 0.67 -2.01 -5.18
N PRO A 43 0.56 -1.66 -6.48
CA PRO A 43 1.71 -1.56 -7.38
C PRO A 43 2.65 -0.40 -7.02
N ASP A 44 3.84 -0.37 -7.61
CA ASP A 44 4.75 0.79 -7.48
C ASP A 44 4.18 1.97 -8.27
N VAL A 45 3.77 3.03 -7.54
CA VAL A 45 3.24 4.26 -8.14
C VAL A 45 4.34 5.26 -8.53
N LYS A 46 5.62 4.88 -8.47
CA LYS A 46 6.79 5.72 -8.82
C LYS A 46 6.73 7.13 -8.20
N ALA A 47 6.46 7.20 -6.90
CA ALA A 47 6.32 8.45 -6.14
C ALA A 47 5.20 9.40 -6.61
N ASN A 48 4.20 8.90 -7.34
CA ASN A 48 2.96 9.64 -7.58
C ASN A 48 2.07 9.59 -6.34
N TRP A 49 2.10 10.69 -5.56
CA TRP A 49 1.37 10.82 -4.30
C TRP A 49 -0.15 10.80 -4.49
N ASP A 50 -0.67 11.48 -5.51
CA ASP A 50 -2.11 11.53 -5.79
C ASP A 50 -2.65 10.13 -6.11
N ALA A 51 -1.91 9.35 -6.89
CA ALA A 51 -2.26 7.97 -7.21
C ALA A 51 -2.24 7.08 -5.96
N LEU A 52 -1.22 7.24 -5.11
CA LEU A 52 -1.13 6.49 -3.86
C LEU A 52 -2.28 6.82 -2.92
N GLU A 53 -2.52 8.10 -2.67
CA GLU A 53 -3.59 8.60 -1.80
C GLU A 53 -4.96 8.10 -2.26
N ARG A 54 -5.18 8.11 -3.58
CA ARG A 54 -6.39 7.59 -4.18
C ARG A 54 -6.57 6.09 -3.94
N MET A 55 -5.50 5.30 -4.09
CA MET A 55 -5.56 3.84 -3.84
C MET A 55 -5.84 3.53 -2.37
N ILE A 56 -5.15 4.18 -1.43
CA ILE A 56 -5.26 3.88 0.02
C ILE A 56 -6.59 4.34 0.62
N SER A 57 -7.19 5.41 0.10
CA SER A 57 -8.45 5.99 0.62
C SER A 57 -9.70 5.19 0.26
N ALA A 58 -9.54 4.06 -0.44
CA ALA A 58 -10.65 3.20 -0.86
C ALA A 58 -11.31 2.42 0.29
N GLY A 59 -10.75 2.50 1.50
CA GLY A 59 -11.32 1.95 2.72
C GLY A 59 -10.91 0.51 3.02
N GLN A 60 -9.94 -0.08 2.31
CA GLN A 60 -9.43 -1.41 2.65
C GLN A 60 -8.83 -1.48 4.07
N GLU A 61 -8.92 -2.63 4.72
CA GLU A 61 -8.42 -2.81 6.10
C GLU A 61 -6.90 -2.90 6.16
N VAL A 62 -6.28 -3.50 5.12
CA VAL A 62 -4.83 -3.64 5.04
C VAL A 62 -4.35 -3.19 3.66
N VAL A 63 -3.37 -2.29 3.65
CA VAL A 63 -2.59 -1.92 2.47
C VAL A 63 -1.18 -2.47 2.64
N SER A 64 -0.73 -3.24 1.68
CA SER A 64 0.61 -3.82 1.58
C SER A 64 1.27 -3.32 0.31
N HIS A 65 2.56 -3.04 0.33
CA HIS A 65 3.36 -2.73 -0.86
C HIS A 65 4.66 -3.53 -0.83
N ASN A 66 4.87 -4.35 -1.87
CA ASN A 66 6.12 -5.08 -2.05
C ASN A 66 7.13 -4.17 -2.74
N MET A 67 8.14 -3.71 -2.01
CA MET A 67 9.23 -2.96 -2.60
C MET A 67 10.21 -3.92 -3.27
N GLU A 68 9.87 -4.53 -4.40
CA GLU A 68 10.85 -5.29 -5.19
C GLU A 68 12.06 -4.40 -5.50
N THR A 69 13.17 -4.70 -4.84
CA THR A 69 14.38 -3.89 -4.89
C THR A 69 15.57 -4.82 -4.71
N VAL A 70 16.46 -4.82 -5.70
CA VAL A 70 17.81 -5.37 -5.58
C VAL A 70 18.64 -4.37 -4.77
N GLU A 71 19.49 -4.86 -3.87
CA GLU A 71 20.33 -4.15 -2.87
C GLU A 71 20.92 -2.78 -3.33
N SER A 72 21.25 -2.61 -4.61
CA SER A 72 21.84 -1.38 -5.17
C SER A 72 20.90 -0.17 -5.29
N LEU A 73 19.57 -0.38 -5.27
CA LEU A 73 18.55 0.69 -5.40
C LEU A 73 17.98 1.18 -4.06
N TYR A 74 18.52 0.65 -2.95
CA TYR A 74 18.05 0.87 -1.57
C TYR A 74 17.96 2.35 -1.14
N ARG A 75 18.90 3.19 -1.59
CA ARG A 75 18.98 4.61 -1.15
C ARG A 75 17.78 5.46 -1.59
N LYS A 76 17.26 5.26 -2.80
CA LYS A 76 16.16 6.10 -3.33
C LYS A 76 14.77 5.70 -2.82
N LYS A 77 14.54 4.40 -2.55
CA LYS A 77 13.24 3.90 -2.10
C LYS A 77 12.99 4.10 -0.60
N PHE A 78 14.04 4.17 0.22
CA PHE A 78 13.89 4.55 1.63
C PHE A 78 13.40 5.98 1.83
N ASP A 79 13.67 6.88 0.88
CA ASP A 79 13.16 8.24 0.92
C ASP A 79 11.65 8.24 0.74
N LEU A 80 11.08 7.36 -0.10
CA LEU A 80 9.63 7.19 -0.20
C LEU A 80 9.02 6.69 1.12
N ALA A 81 9.60 5.67 1.77
CA ALA A 81 9.11 5.17 3.06
C ALA A 81 9.21 6.23 4.19
N LYS A 82 10.26 7.07 4.17
CA LYS A 82 10.42 8.20 5.09
C LYS A 82 9.46 9.35 4.78
N ASP A 83 9.24 9.66 3.51
CA ASP A 83 8.30 10.68 3.06
C ASP A 83 6.86 10.25 3.35
N LEU A 84 6.55 8.97 3.23
CA LEU A 84 5.27 8.42 3.67
C LEU A 84 5.11 8.67 5.16
N LYS A 85 6.12 8.32 5.98
CA LYS A 85 6.06 8.60 7.41
C LYS A 85 5.85 10.10 7.74
N LYS A 86 6.36 11.01 6.91
CA LYS A 86 6.29 12.46 7.15
C LYS A 86 5.01 13.11 6.60
N ASN A 87 4.52 12.64 5.46
CA ASN A 87 3.49 13.31 4.67
C ASN A 87 2.20 12.49 4.53
N PHE A 88 2.15 11.25 5.05
CA PHE A 88 0.95 10.43 4.95
C PHE A 88 -0.17 11.01 5.82
N PRO A 89 -1.41 11.15 5.29
CA PRO A 89 -2.52 11.69 6.04
C PRO A 89 -2.82 10.78 7.24
N GLN A 90 -2.61 11.28 8.46
CA GLN A 90 -2.75 10.49 9.69
C GLN A 90 -4.16 9.88 9.84
N GLN A 91 -5.19 10.58 9.34
CA GLN A 91 -6.59 10.13 9.34
C GLN A 91 -6.80 8.81 8.59
N LEU A 92 -5.99 8.51 7.57
CA LEU A 92 -6.09 7.26 6.82
C LEU A 92 -5.47 6.07 7.59
N LEU A 93 -4.57 6.33 8.54
CA LEU A 93 -3.94 5.28 9.36
C LEU A 93 -4.77 4.82 10.55
N ASP A 94 -5.85 5.53 10.87
CA ASP A 94 -6.75 5.17 11.96
C ASP A 94 -7.65 3.98 11.57
N GLU A 95 -7.96 3.86 10.28
CA GLU A 95 -8.85 2.83 9.73
C GLU A 95 -8.09 1.76 8.92
N THR A 96 -6.95 2.13 8.32
CA THR A 96 -6.19 1.25 7.43
C THR A 96 -4.80 0.97 7.99
N LYS A 97 -4.45 -0.31 8.09
CA LYS A 97 -3.09 -0.73 8.41
C LYS A 97 -2.24 -0.75 7.15
N VAL A 98 -1.14 -0.01 7.14
CA VAL A 98 -0.23 0.05 5.99
C VAL A 98 1.07 -0.70 6.29
N THR A 99 1.48 -1.60 5.40
CA THR A 99 2.71 -2.40 5.53
C THR A 99 3.59 -2.24 4.30
N PHE A 100 4.86 -1.92 4.50
CA PHE A 100 5.87 -1.87 3.44
C PHE A 100 6.87 -3.01 3.64
N GLY A 101 6.94 -3.92 2.66
CA GLY A 101 7.87 -5.06 2.67
C GLY A 101 9.17 -4.74 1.94
N ILE A 102 10.33 -4.99 2.58
CA ILE A 102 11.66 -4.93 1.97
C ILE A 102 12.15 -6.37 1.70
N PRO A 103 12.26 -6.81 0.44
CA PRO A 103 12.58 -8.20 0.11
C PRO A 103 13.95 -8.68 0.59
N ASP A 104 14.99 -7.85 0.57
CA ASP A 104 16.33 -8.27 1.01
C ASP A 104 16.42 -8.59 2.53
N ALA A 105 15.34 -8.43 3.28
CA ALA A 105 15.26 -8.91 4.65
C ALA A 105 14.76 -10.37 4.78
N TYR A 106 14.31 -11.04 3.71
CA TYR A 106 13.81 -12.41 3.80
C TYR A 106 14.87 -13.42 4.29
N ASP A 107 16.16 -13.14 4.07
CA ASP A 107 17.26 -14.02 4.51
C ASP A 107 17.70 -13.78 5.98
N GLN A 108 17.20 -12.70 6.63
CA GLN A 108 17.49 -12.35 8.03
C GLN A 108 16.24 -11.88 8.81
N GLY A 109 15.09 -12.56 8.63
CA GLY A 109 13.93 -12.36 9.51
C GLY A 109 12.98 -11.22 9.15
N GLY A 110 12.96 -10.76 7.89
CA GLY A 110 11.92 -9.93 7.30
C GLY A 110 11.60 -8.65 8.08
N ARG A 111 12.31 -7.54 7.82
CA ARG A 111 11.96 -6.22 8.36
C ARG A 111 10.79 -5.65 7.58
N TYR A 112 9.63 -5.56 8.23
CA TYR A 112 8.44 -4.90 7.70
C TYR A 112 8.26 -3.58 8.43
N LEU A 113 8.05 -2.49 7.69
CA LEU A 113 7.59 -1.25 8.31
C LEU A 113 6.06 -1.28 8.33
N ARG A 114 5.51 -1.48 9.52
CA ARG A 114 4.06 -1.47 9.75
C ARG A 114 3.67 -0.13 10.35
N TYR A 115 2.72 0.54 9.71
CA TYR A 115 2.13 1.79 10.16
C TYR A 115 0.68 1.51 10.53
N LYS A 116 0.34 1.70 11.81
CA LYS A 116 -1.02 1.74 12.32
C LYS A 116 -1.06 2.85 13.36
N SER A 117 -1.95 3.84 13.21
CA SER A 117 -2.27 4.87 14.21
C SER A 117 -1.17 5.13 15.27
N GLY A 118 -0.04 5.72 14.84
CA GLY A 118 1.05 6.13 15.75
C GLY A 118 2.00 5.06 16.29
N GLN A 119 1.82 3.77 15.97
CA GLN A 119 2.77 2.70 16.30
C GLN A 119 3.52 2.25 15.05
N VAL A 120 4.84 2.41 15.07
CA VAL A 120 5.76 1.84 14.09
C VAL A 120 6.42 0.64 14.75
N ASP A 121 5.93 -0.56 14.44
CA ASP A 121 6.65 -1.79 14.80
C ASP A 121 7.78 -2.00 13.78
N ARG A 122 8.99 -2.26 14.31
CA ARG A 122 10.21 -2.56 13.54
C ARG A 122 10.52 -4.05 13.57
#